data_AF-A0A3N6A2J0-F1
#
_entry.id   AF-A0A3N6A2J0-F1
#
_cell.length_a   1.000
_cell.length_b   1.000
_cell.length_c   1.000
_cell.angle_alpha   90.00
_cell.angle_beta   90.00
_cell.angle_gamma   90.00
#
_symmetry.space_group_name_H-M   'P 1'
#
loop_
_entity.id
_entity.type
_entity.pdbx_description
1 polymer ?
#
loop_
_entity_poly.entity_id
_entity_poly.type
_entity_poly.pdbx_seq_one_letter_code
_entity_poly.pdbx_strand_id
1 'polypeptide(L)'
;MLRQKYEHILTRHAFLVPFDVPAARIYAQVRQDRSIAPPDAIQLSCAAAAQVDLFITNDDRLNRKVISGIQFITSLKNAFI
;
A
#
# COMPACT_ATOMS: atom_id res chain seq x y z
N MET A 1 -8.55 24.96 -4.35
CA MET A 1 -7.87 24.14 -5.38
C MET A 1 -8.06 22.65 -5.06
N LEU A 2 -8.14 21.76 -6.05
CA LEU A 2 -8.47 20.31 -5.88
C LEU A 2 -7.65 19.60 -4.80
N ARG A 3 -6.34 19.90 -4.72
CA ARG A 3 -5.43 19.35 -3.70
C ARG A 3 -5.93 19.54 -2.26
N GLN A 4 -6.32 20.76 -1.90
CA GLN A 4 -6.78 21.09 -0.54
C GLN A 4 -8.06 20.31 -0.17
N LYS A 5 -8.95 20.11 -1.16
CA LYS A 5 -10.15 19.28 -0.98
C LYS A 5 -9.77 17.83 -0.67
N TYR A 6 -8.79 17.27 -1.36
CA TYR A 6 -8.32 15.91 -1.09
C TYR A 6 -7.62 15.78 0.26
N GLU A 7 -6.72 16.71 0.61
CA GLU A 7 -6.06 16.72 1.92
C GLU A 7 -7.10 16.77 3.06
N HIS A 8 -8.14 17.59 2.92
CA HIS A 8 -9.23 17.68 3.89
C HIS A 8 -10.04 16.38 4.03
N ILE A 9 -10.40 15.74 2.91
CA ILE A 9 -11.17 14.49 2.93
C ILE A 9 -10.33 13.34 3.53
N LEU A 10 -9.08 13.21 3.08
CA LEU A 10 -8.18 12.15 3.54
C LEU A 10 -7.96 12.21 5.05
N THR A 11 -7.61 13.38 5.57
CA THR A 11 -7.34 13.56 7.01
C THR A 11 -8.57 13.41 7.90
N ARG A 12 -9.78 13.50 7.34
CA ARG A 12 -11.04 13.32 8.10
C ARG A 12 -11.59 11.91 8.08
N HIS A 13 -11.31 11.13 7.04
CA HIS A 13 -11.96 9.84 6.82
C HIS A 13 -11.00 8.66 6.79
N ALA A 14 -9.69 8.88 6.79
CA ALA A 14 -8.69 7.84 6.75
C ALA A 14 -7.51 8.16 7.67
N PHE A 15 -6.86 7.11 8.16
CA PHE A 15 -5.54 7.23 8.76
C PHE A 15 -4.49 7.24 7.66
N LEU A 16 -3.70 8.31 7.60
CA LEU A 16 -2.59 8.41 6.66
C LEU A 16 -1.38 7.68 7.23
N VAL A 17 -0.98 6.58 6.58
CA VAL A 17 0.25 5.86 6.91
C VAL A 17 1.43 6.57 6.24
N PRO A 18 2.40 7.11 7.00
CA PRO A 18 3.55 7.79 6.41
C PRO A 18 4.50 6.79 5.76
N PHE A 19 5.19 7.24 4.71
CA PHE A 19 6.40 6.55 4.25
C PHE A 19 7.60 7.03 5.07
N ASP A 20 7.84 6.36 6.20
CA ASP A 20 8.86 6.70 7.19
C ASP A 20 10.03 5.68 7.17
N VAL A 21 10.91 5.72 8.17
CA VAL A 21 12.11 4.87 8.21
C VAL A 21 11.77 3.37 8.22
N PRO A 22 10.83 2.87 9.05
CA PRO A 22 10.33 1.50 8.94
C PRO A 22 9.87 1.12 7.53
N ALA A 23 8.98 1.91 6.92
CA ALA A 23 8.50 1.63 5.57
C ALA A 23 9.63 1.68 4.52
N ALA A 24 10.58 2.60 4.63
CA ALA A 24 11.72 2.71 3.72
C ALA A 24 12.64 1.47 3.77
N ARG A 25 12.80 0.84 4.94
CA ARG A 25 13.57 -0.42 5.07
C ARG A 25 12.88 -1.57 4.36
N ILE A 26 11.56 -1.69 4.53
CA ILE A 26 10.75 -2.70 3.83
C ILE A 26 10.79 -2.44 2.32
N TYR A 27 10.70 -1.19 1.89
CA TYR A 27 10.78 -0.80 0.48
C TYR A 27 12.07 -1.30 -0.19
N ALA A 28 13.22 -1.17 0.48
CA ALA A 28 14.47 -1.71 -0.04
C ALA A 28 14.42 -3.23 -0.29
N GLN A 29 13.68 -3.98 0.54
CA GLN A 29 13.46 -5.41 0.36
C GLN A 29 12.47 -5.68 -0.79
N VAL A 30 11.32 -5.00 -0.80
CA VAL A 30 10.29 -5.13 -1.84
C VAL A 30 10.85 -4.82 -3.23
N ARG A 31 11.73 -3.82 -3.35
CA ARG A 31 12.36 -3.42 -4.62
C ARG A 31 13.37 -4.41 -5.19
N GLN A 32 13.75 -5.46 -4.44
CA GLN A 32 14.48 -6.59 -5.02
C GLN A 32 13.62 -7.30 -6.08
N ASP A 33 12.30 -7.30 -5.92
CA ASP A 33 11.37 -7.70 -6.98
C ASP A 33 11.16 -6.54 -7.96
N ARG A 34 11.84 -6.61 -9.10
CA ARG A 34 11.76 -5.60 -10.17
C ARG A 34 10.43 -5.58 -10.91
N SER A 35 9.59 -6.59 -10.74
CA SER A 35 8.25 -6.62 -11.35
C SER A 35 7.22 -5.75 -10.62
N ILE A 36 7.53 -5.32 -9.39
CA ILE A 36 6.71 -4.37 -8.62
C ILE A 36 7.14 -2.96 -9.00
N ALA A 37 6.20 -2.11 -9.44
CA ALA A 37 6.53 -0.73 -9.78
C ALA A 37 6.92 0.07 -8.50
N PRO A 38 7.79 1.08 -8.60
CA PRO A 38 8.22 1.84 -7.43
C PRO A 38 7.07 2.46 -6.60
N PRO A 39 6.00 3.03 -7.19
CA PRO A 39 4.86 3.53 -6.40
C PRO A 39 4.15 2.43 -5.62
N ASP A 40 3.92 1.26 -6.22
CA ASP A 40 3.29 0.12 -5.54
C ASP A 40 4.17 -0.40 -4.42
N ALA A 41 5.49 -0.45 -4.64
CA ALA A 41 6.44 -0.85 -3.60
C ALA A 41 6.38 0.11 -2.39
N ILE A 42 6.21 1.42 -2.59
CA ILE A 42 6.00 2.37 -1.48
C ILE A 42 4.73 2.02 -0.72
N GLN A 43 3.61 1.82 -1.42
CA GLN A 43 2.31 1.51 -0.80
C GLN A 43 2.34 0.19 -0.01
N LEU A 44 2.88 -0.88 -0.61
CA LEU A 44 3.06 -2.18 0.04
C LEU A 44 3.95 -2.07 1.27
N SER A 45 5.00 -1.25 1.21
CA SER A 45 5.92 -1.08 2.35
C SER A 45 5.27 -0.32 3.50
N CYS A 46 4.47 0.71 3.22
CA CYS A 46 3.66 1.38 4.22
C CYS A 46 2.64 0.43 4.84
N ALA A 47 1.92 -0.34 4.01
CA ALA A 47 0.94 -1.32 4.47
C ALA A 47 1.56 -2.40 5.37
N ALA A 48 2.72 -2.93 4.98
CA ALA A 48 3.48 -3.89 5.76
C ALA A 48 4.00 -3.31 7.08
N ALA A 49 4.51 -2.07 7.08
CA ALA A 49 4.95 -1.38 8.29
C ALA A 49 3.78 -1.15 9.27
N ALA A 50 2.58 -0.89 8.74
CA ALA A 50 1.35 -0.76 9.52
C ALA A 50 0.69 -2.11 9.89
N GLN A 51 1.28 -3.24 9.49
CA GLN A 51 0.80 -4.59 9.79
C GLN A 51 -0.66 -4.82 9.40
N VAL A 52 -1.06 -4.36 8.22
CA VAL A 52 -2.46 -4.48 7.79
C VAL A 52 -2.82 -5.93 7.46
N ASP A 53 -4.04 -6.32 7.80
CA ASP A 53 -4.56 -7.63 7.39
C ASP A 53 -4.87 -7.69 5.89
N LEU A 54 -5.39 -6.60 5.31
CA LEU A 54 -5.82 -6.57 3.92
C LEU A 54 -5.30 -5.32 3.20
N PHE A 55 -4.59 -5.53 2.09
CA PHE A 55 -4.22 -4.49 1.14
C PHE A 55 -5.06 -4.61 -0.13
N ILE A 56 -5.84 -3.57 -0.42
CA ILE A 56 -6.69 -3.47 -1.61
C ILE A 56 -6.02 -2.57 -2.64
N THR A 57 -5.95 -3.01 -3.89
CA THR A 57 -5.32 -2.26 -4.99
C THR A 57 -6.09 -2.36 -6.30
N ASN A 58 -5.88 -1.42 -7.21
CA ASN A 58 -6.41 -1.51 -8.57
C ASN A 58 -5.50 -2.30 -9.52
N ASP A 59 -4.29 -2.68 -9.10
CA ASP A 59 -3.43 -3.57 -9.88
C ASP A 59 -3.63 -5.03 -9.48
N ASP A 60 -4.42 -5.76 -10.28
CA ASP A 60 -4.67 -7.19 -10.12
C ASP A 60 -3.38 -8.03 -10.04
N ARG A 61 -2.25 -7.57 -10.58
CA ARG A 61 -1.00 -8.34 -10.58
C ARG A 61 -0.39 -8.45 -9.19
N LEU A 62 -0.69 -7.51 -8.30
CA LEU A 62 -0.15 -7.48 -6.94
C LEU A 62 -0.76 -8.55 -6.04
N ASN A 63 -1.94 -9.10 -6.38
CA ASN A 63 -2.56 -10.20 -5.61
C ASN A 63 -1.72 -11.49 -5.61
N ARG A 64 -0.72 -11.59 -6.48
CA ARG A 64 0.22 -12.73 -6.56
C ARG A 64 1.48 -12.52 -5.72
N LYS A 65 1.64 -11.35 -5.11
CA LYS A 65 2.80 -11.01 -4.31
C LYS A 65 2.56 -11.39 -2.85
N VAL A 66 3.63 -11.79 -2.19
CA VAL A 66 3.64 -12.05 -0.75
C VAL A 66 4.60 -11.07 -0.13
N ILE A 67 4.09 -10.18 0.72
CA ILE A 67 4.86 -9.16 1.42
C ILE A 67 4.72 -9.46 2.91
N SER A 68 5.85 -9.68 3.60
CA SER A 68 5.83 -9.89 5.05
C SER A 68 5.20 -8.69 5.76
N GLY A 69 4.27 -8.95 6.69
CA GLY A 69 3.51 -7.90 7.37
C GLY A 69 2.21 -7.50 6.67
N ILE A 70 1.83 -8.16 5.56
CA ILE A 70 0.50 -8.04 4.96
C ILE A 70 -0.11 -9.44 4.85
N GLN A 71 -1.25 -9.67 5.48
CA GLN A 71 -1.87 -11.00 5.48
C GLN A 71 -2.51 -11.34 4.13
N PHE A 72 -3.22 -10.40 3.52
CA PHE A 72 -3.90 -10.59 2.23
C PHE A 72 -3.69 -9.40 1.30
N ILE A 73 -3.44 -9.69 0.03
CA ILE A 73 -3.44 -8.70 -1.05
C ILE A 73 -4.51 -9.10 -2.05
N THR A 74 -5.46 -8.21 -2.30
CA THR A 74 -6.52 -8.43 -3.28
C THR A 74 -6.74 -7.21 -4.15
N SER A 75 -7.39 -7.40 -5.27
CA SER A 75 -7.80 -6.27 -6.09
C SER A 75 -9.12 -5.69 -5.64
N LEU A 76 -9.34 -4.41 -5.94
CA LEU A 76 -10.60 -3.73 -5.64
C LEU A 76 -11.79 -4.49 -6.24
N LYS A 77 -11.65 -4.99 -7.47
CA LYS A 77 -12.67 -5.81 -8.14
C LYS A 77 -13.06 -7.04 -7.30
N ASN A 78 -12.09 -7.70 -6.68
CA ASN A 78 -12.29 -8.90 -5.89
C ASN A 78 -12.62 -8.61 -4.42
N ALA A 79 -12.44 -7.36 -3.97
CA ALA A 79 -12.77 -6.92 -2.62
C ALA A 79 -14.24 -6.52 -2.45
N PHE A 80 -14.97 -6.31 -3.54
CA PHE A 80 -16.41 -6.07 -3.47
C PHE A 80 -17.12 -7.31 -2.93
N ILE A 81 -17.69 -7.18 -1.73
CA ILE A 81 -18.76 -8.01 -1.17
C ILE A 81 -20.04 -7.76 -1.96
#